data_AF-A0A821RH30-F1
#
_entry.id   AF-A0A821RH30-F1
#
_cell.length_a   1.000
_cell.length_b   1.000
_cell.length_c   1.000
_cell.angle_alpha   90.00
_cell.angle_beta   90.00
_cell.angle_gamma   90.00
#
_symmetry.space_group_name_H-M   'P 1'
#
loop_
_entity.id
_entity.type
_entity.pdbx_description
1 polymer ?
#
loop_
_entity_poly.entity_id
_entity_poly.type
_entity_poly.pdbx_seq_one_letter_code
_entity_poly.pdbx_strand_id
1 'polypeptide(L)'
;GEHYYILLDRSVVTDPSVCGPQSPPVNDVNFWTFEVQSEGCFRPKIRLIPSGTSLSSPLQFRRSQDFYILSKIGLNCNDSLTTTTKWTINNCSLECSSPVQLDQTIITNFSELFIPARTFPYGLYELKLTVTMNASPN
;
A
#
# COMPACT_ATOMS: atom_id res chain seq x y z
N GLY A 1 29.98 -4.79 1.88
CA GLY A 1 28.87 -5.62 2.36
C GLY A 1 27.80 -5.65 1.30
N GLU A 2 27.21 -6.79 1.01
CA GLU A 2 26.16 -6.91 0.01
C GLU A 2 24.87 -6.25 0.52
N HIS A 3 24.25 -5.38 -0.29
CA HIS A 3 23.01 -4.67 0.05
C HIS A 3 21.93 -5.02 -0.98
N TYR A 4 20.67 -5.16 -0.59
CA TYR A 4 19.56 -5.06 -1.54
C TYR A 4 18.96 -3.65 -1.49
N TYR A 5 18.39 -3.26 -2.62
CA TYR A 5 17.76 -1.96 -2.81
C TYR A 5 16.25 -2.15 -2.83
N ILE A 6 15.52 -1.30 -2.11
CA ILE A 6 14.07 -1.46 -1.90
C ILE A 6 13.32 -0.21 -2.34
N LEU A 7 12.32 -0.44 -3.18
CA LEU A 7 11.27 0.50 -3.54
C LEU A 7 10.01 0.12 -2.78
N LEU A 8 9.31 1.11 -2.27
CA LEU A 8 8.06 0.95 -1.56
C LEU A 8 6.95 1.59 -2.38
N ASP A 9 5.99 0.77 -2.81
CA ASP A 9 4.80 1.21 -3.53
C ASP A 9 3.54 0.87 -2.73
N ARG A 10 2.43 1.56 -3.03
CA ARG A 10 1.14 1.31 -2.40
C ARG A 10 0.02 1.45 -3.41
N SER A 11 -0.94 0.55 -3.35
CA SER A 11 -2.17 0.59 -4.13
C SER A 11 -3.39 0.46 -3.26
N VAL A 12 -4.45 1.13 -3.68
CA VAL A 12 -5.75 1.10 -3.04
C VAL A 12 -6.77 0.64 -4.07
N VAL A 13 -7.48 -0.43 -3.75
CA VAL A 13 -8.60 -0.96 -4.49
C VAL A 13 -9.86 -0.78 -3.64
N THR A 14 -10.88 -0.16 -4.18
CA THR A 14 -12.16 0.08 -3.49
C THR A 14 -13.29 -0.40 -4.39
N ASP A 15 -14.23 -1.16 -3.84
CA ASP A 15 -15.46 -1.48 -4.55
C ASP A 15 -16.21 -0.17 -4.89
N PRO A 16 -16.68 0.03 -6.14
CA PRO A 16 -17.44 1.21 -6.54
C PRO A 16 -18.72 1.44 -5.73
N SER A 17 -19.29 0.37 -5.15
CA SER A 17 -20.46 0.45 -4.25
C SER A 17 -20.10 0.95 -2.85
N VAL A 18 -18.82 0.91 -2.47
CA VAL A 18 -18.31 1.36 -1.17
C VAL A 18 -17.91 2.82 -1.23
N CYS A 19 -17.15 3.24 -2.24
CA CYS A 19 -16.73 4.64 -2.39
C CYS A 19 -17.39 5.25 -3.63
N GLY A 20 -18.25 6.25 -3.45
CA GLY A 20 -18.82 7.02 -4.56
C GLY A 20 -17.74 7.75 -5.37
N PRO A 21 -18.05 8.19 -6.61
CA PRO A 21 -17.14 8.98 -7.43
C PRO A 21 -16.74 10.26 -6.67
N GLN A 22 -15.42 10.51 -6.58
CA GLN A 22 -14.91 11.74 -5.97
C GLN A 22 -15.42 12.93 -6.78
N SER A 23 -16.20 13.83 -6.15
CA SER A 23 -16.63 15.07 -6.78
C SER A 23 -15.40 15.93 -7.11
N PRO A 24 -15.30 16.51 -8.32
CA PRO A 24 -14.23 17.43 -8.66
C PRO A 24 -14.28 18.68 -7.76
N PRO A 25 -13.14 19.41 -7.59
CA PRO A 25 -13.16 20.70 -6.90
C PRO A 25 -14.07 21.66 -7.67
N VAL A 26 -15.18 22.04 -7.04
CA VAL A 26 -16.14 22.99 -7.61
C VAL A 26 -15.54 24.39 -7.50
N ASN A 27 -15.21 25.00 -8.63
CA ASN A 27 -14.92 26.43 -8.72
C ASN A 27 -16.22 27.15 -9.12
N ASP A 28 -16.84 27.81 -8.13
CA ASP A 28 -17.89 28.84 -8.11
C ASP A 28 -18.93 28.94 -9.25
N VAL A 29 -20.22 28.94 -8.89
CA VAL A 29 -21.16 30.10 -8.96
C VAL A 29 -22.52 29.67 -8.37
N ASN A 30 -22.87 30.20 -7.20
CA ASN A 30 -24.23 30.36 -6.63
C ASN A 30 -25.27 29.23 -6.84
N PHE A 31 -24.99 28.03 -6.36
CA PHE A 31 -26.05 27.08 -6.02
C PHE A 31 -26.18 27.02 -4.50
N TRP A 32 -27.41 27.02 -3.99
CA TRP A 32 -27.68 26.64 -2.60
C TRP A 32 -27.18 25.21 -2.41
N THR A 33 -25.93 25.05 -1.99
CA THR A 33 -25.42 23.77 -1.53
C THR A 33 -26.09 23.51 -0.20
N PHE A 34 -27.18 22.76 -0.23
CA PHE A 34 -27.49 21.92 0.92
C PHE A 34 -26.23 21.09 1.16
N GLU A 35 -25.60 21.28 2.32
CA GLU A 35 -24.60 20.33 2.79
C GLU A 35 -25.33 18.99 2.94
N VAL A 36 -25.31 18.18 1.87
CA VAL A 36 -25.46 16.74 2.06
C VAL A 36 -24.23 16.39 2.87
N GLN A 37 -24.42 16.27 4.17
CA GLN A 37 -23.47 15.67 5.08
C GLN A 37 -23.15 14.32 4.47
N SER A 38 -22.04 14.22 3.73
CA SER A 38 -21.69 12.95 3.12
C SER A 38 -21.23 12.06 4.25
N GLU A 39 -22.15 11.26 4.79
CA GLU A 39 -21.84 10.00 5.44
C GLU A 39 -21.26 9.05 4.38
N GLY A 40 -20.16 9.47 3.77
CA GLY A 40 -19.57 8.88 2.59
C GLY A 40 -18.28 8.18 2.97
N CYS A 41 -18.11 7.01 2.41
CA CYS A 41 -16.86 6.27 2.48
C CYS A 41 -15.78 6.91 1.60
N PHE A 42 -14.60 7.18 2.19
CA PHE A 42 -13.48 7.77 1.47
C PHE A 42 -12.41 6.75 1.13
N ARG A 43 -11.73 6.99 0.01
CA ARG A 43 -10.56 6.21 -0.40
C ARG A 43 -9.52 6.20 0.74
N PRO A 44 -9.03 5.02 1.15
CA PRO A 44 -8.15 4.90 2.30
C PRO A 44 -6.80 5.56 2.03
N LYS A 45 -6.22 6.14 3.09
CA LYS A 45 -4.91 6.76 3.05
C LYS A 45 -3.88 5.76 3.57
N ILE A 46 -2.96 5.33 2.71
CA ILE A 46 -1.88 4.43 3.08
C ILE A 46 -0.57 5.22 3.19
N ARG A 47 0.18 5.00 4.27
CA ARG A 47 1.55 5.48 4.41
C ARG A 47 2.46 4.33 4.84
N LEU A 48 3.46 4.02 4.03
CA LEU A 48 4.51 3.06 4.37
C LEU A 48 5.62 3.76 5.15
N ILE A 49 6.27 3.03 6.07
CA ILE A 49 7.38 3.50 6.89
C ILE A 49 8.48 2.44 6.84
N PRO A 50 9.70 2.77 6.40
CA PRO A 50 10.13 4.07 5.83
C PRO A 50 9.33 4.50 4.57
N SER A 51 9.41 5.77 4.18
CA SER A 51 8.67 6.34 3.04
C SER A 51 9.58 7.10 2.08
N GLY A 52 9.08 7.45 0.89
CA GLY A 52 9.76 8.38 -0.01
C GLY A 52 10.80 7.73 -0.91
N THR A 53 10.66 6.43 -1.19
CA THR A 53 11.54 5.69 -2.09
C THR A 53 11.23 6.01 -3.55
N SER A 54 12.26 6.06 -4.38
CA SER A 54 12.13 6.16 -5.84
C SER A 54 13.20 5.32 -6.51
N LEU A 55 13.09 5.07 -7.82
CA LEU A 55 14.12 4.38 -8.60
C LEU A 55 15.50 5.05 -8.47
N SER A 56 15.53 6.39 -8.38
CA SER A 56 16.75 7.17 -8.19
C SER A 56 17.28 7.20 -6.74
N SER A 57 16.44 6.87 -5.77
CA SER A 57 16.79 6.87 -4.34
C SER A 57 16.07 5.72 -3.61
N PRO A 58 16.45 4.46 -3.89
CA PRO A 58 15.91 3.29 -3.19
C PRO A 58 16.46 3.21 -1.76
N LEU A 59 15.72 2.56 -0.87
CA LEU A 59 16.23 2.22 0.46
C LEU A 59 17.32 1.17 0.35
N GLN A 60 18.36 1.31 1.17
CA GLN A 60 19.48 0.39 1.20
C GLN A 60 19.48 -0.39 2.49
N PHE A 61 19.46 -1.70 2.38
CA PHE A 61 19.50 -2.61 3.52
C PHE A 61 20.59 -3.65 3.30
N ARG A 62 21.33 -3.97 4.37
CA ARG A 62 22.36 -5.01 4.32
C ARG A 62 21.69 -6.38 4.19
N ARG A 63 22.22 -7.26 3.36
CA ARG A 63 21.71 -8.64 3.25
C ARG A 63 21.77 -9.40 4.58
N SER A 64 22.65 -9.01 5.49
CA SER A 64 22.84 -9.63 6.79
C SER A 64 21.95 -9.09 7.91
N GLN A 65 21.03 -8.15 7.62
CA GLN A 65 20.13 -7.61 8.62
C GLN A 65 18.69 -7.90 8.23
N ASP A 66 17.86 -8.11 9.25
CA ASP A 66 16.43 -8.16 9.09
C ASP A 66 15.87 -6.74 8.94
N PHE A 67 14.71 -6.61 8.34
CA PHE A 67 14.02 -5.32 8.28
C PHE A 67 12.51 -5.46 8.25
N TYR A 68 11.87 -4.38 8.66
CA TYR A 68 10.43 -4.27 8.79
C TYR A 68 9.95 -3.07 7.98
N ILE A 69 8.88 -3.26 7.23
CA ILE A 69 8.10 -2.18 6.63
C ILE A 69 6.78 -2.10 7.38
N LEU A 70 6.54 -0.96 8.00
CA LEU A 70 5.27 -0.68 8.67
C LEU A 70 4.35 0.07 7.72
N SER A 71 3.06 -0.16 7.84
CA SER A 71 2.02 0.58 7.12
C SER A 71 1.03 1.19 8.10
N LYS A 72 0.69 2.45 7.84
CA LYS A 72 -0.40 3.15 8.51
C LYS A 72 -1.53 3.30 7.50
N ILE A 73 -2.66 2.68 7.80
CA ILE A 73 -3.85 2.67 6.95
C ILE A 73 -4.94 3.48 7.66
N GLY A 74 -5.27 4.64 7.10
CA GLY A 74 -6.39 5.46 7.55
C GLY A 74 -7.65 5.10 6.77
N LEU A 75 -8.58 4.42 7.41
CA LEU A 75 -9.92 4.14 6.90
C LEU A 75 -10.87 5.24 7.38
N ASN A 76 -11.66 5.82 6.47
CA ASN A 76 -12.67 6.80 6.83
C ASN A 76 -13.99 6.40 6.17
N CYS A 77 -14.77 5.61 6.90
CA CYS A 77 -16.02 4.99 6.47
C CYS A 77 -16.90 4.74 7.69
N ASN A 78 -18.18 5.10 7.59
CA ASN A 78 -19.17 4.84 8.63
C ASN A 78 -19.80 3.44 8.50
N ASP A 79 -19.74 2.85 7.30
CA ASP A 79 -20.25 1.51 7.05
C ASP A 79 -19.32 0.42 7.59
N SER A 80 -19.91 -0.71 7.98
CA SER A 80 -19.15 -1.93 8.24
C SER A 80 -18.49 -2.38 6.93
N LEU A 81 -17.17 -2.33 6.87
CA LEU A 81 -16.39 -2.76 5.72
C LEU A 81 -15.45 -3.89 6.09
N THR A 82 -15.29 -4.82 5.15
CA THR A 82 -14.20 -5.77 5.22
C THR A 82 -13.00 -5.17 4.51
N THR A 83 -11.88 -5.06 5.23
CA THR A 83 -10.61 -4.59 4.68
C THR A 83 -9.63 -5.75 4.60
N THR A 84 -9.08 -5.97 3.41
CA THR A 84 -8.04 -6.97 3.20
C THR A 84 -6.76 -6.30 2.72
N THR A 85 -5.64 -6.83 3.16
CA THR A 85 -4.30 -6.32 2.86
C THR A 85 -3.49 -7.41 2.22
N LYS A 86 -2.77 -7.08 1.15
CA LYS A 86 -1.88 -8.01 0.47
C LYS A 86 -0.56 -7.34 0.15
N TRP A 87 0.52 -7.96 0.60
CA TRP A 87 1.87 -7.60 0.19
C TRP A 87 2.27 -8.39 -1.06
N THR A 88 2.90 -7.70 -2.00
CA THR A 88 3.51 -8.29 -3.19
C THR A 88 4.93 -7.77 -3.33
N ILE A 89 5.83 -8.65 -3.76
CA ILE A 89 7.25 -8.32 -3.95
C ILE A 89 7.60 -8.59 -5.40
N ASN A 90 8.11 -7.59 -6.09
CA ASN A 90 8.55 -7.70 -7.48
C ASN A 90 10.05 -7.47 -7.56
N ASN A 91 10.73 -8.24 -8.42
CA ASN A 91 12.13 -7.98 -8.74
C ASN A 91 12.19 -6.90 -9.83
N CYS A 92 12.85 -5.80 -9.48
CA CYS A 92 13.05 -4.61 -10.27
C CYS A 92 14.43 -4.51 -10.92
N SER A 93 15.24 -5.57 -10.84
CA SER A 93 16.60 -5.55 -11.40
C SER A 93 16.61 -5.47 -12.94
N LEU A 94 15.52 -5.88 -13.62
CA LEU A 94 15.36 -5.80 -15.07
C LEU A 94 14.06 -5.07 -15.49
N GLU A 95 12.88 -5.57 -15.11
CA GLU A 95 11.60 -5.02 -15.62
C GLU A 95 10.52 -4.71 -14.56
N CYS A 96 10.81 -4.77 -13.26
CA CYS A 96 9.84 -4.52 -12.16
C CYS A 96 8.53 -5.33 -12.24
N SER A 97 8.45 -6.33 -13.11
CA SER A 97 7.25 -7.09 -13.43
C SER A 97 7.35 -8.55 -13.01
N SER A 98 8.52 -8.99 -12.54
CA SER A 98 8.76 -10.37 -12.13
C SER A 98 8.37 -10.56 -10.66
N PRO A 99 7.23 -11.21 -10.35
CA PRO A 99 6.84 -11.46 -8.98
C PRO A 99 7.83 -12.41 -8.32
N VAL A 100 8.29 -12.04 -7.14
CA VAL A 100 9.08 -12.91 -6.27
C VAL A 100 8.10 -13.73 -5.44
N GLN A 101 8.22 -15.06 -5.47
CA GLN A 101 7.46 -15.89 -4.56
C GLN A 101 7.84 -15.53 -3.13
N LEU A 102 6.83 -15.18 -2.33
CA LEU A 102 7.00 -14.96 -0.91
C LEU A 102 7.39 -16.30 -0.28
N ASP A 103 8.65 -16.40 0.16
CA ASP A 103 9.11 -17.49 1.00
C ASP A 103 8.26 -17.54 2.29
N GLN A 104 8.03 -18.73 2.84
CA GLN A 104 7.31 -18.95 4.08
C GLN A 104 7.98 -18.24 5.28
N THR A 105 9.25 -17.85 5.13
CA THR A 105 10.02 -17.09 6.12
C THR A 105 9.63 -15.61 6.18
N ILE A 106 8.97 -15.07 5.13
CA ILE A 106 8.50 -13.68 5.09
C ILE A 106 7.18 -13.61 5.84
N ILE A 107 7.16 -12.85 6.94
CA ILE A 107 5.96 -12.70 7.76
C ILE A 107 5.23 -11.44 7.29
N THR A 108 3.97 -11.62 6.89
CA THR A 108 3.08 -10.53 6.53
C THR A 108 1.89 -10.50 7.48
N ASN A 109 1.56 -9.32 7.97
CA ASN A 109 0.34 -9.05 8.72
C ASN A 109 -0.35 -7.82 8.10
N PHE A 110 -1.53 -7.45 8.62
CA PHE A 110 -2.33 -6.33 8.15
C PHE A 110 -1.53 -5.03 7.99
N SER A 111 -0.69 -4.73 8.98
CA SER A 111 0.06 -3.47 9.01
C SER A 111 1.55 -3.64 8.71
N GLU A 112 2.07 -4.85 8.64
CA GLU A 112 3.52 -5.09 8.73
C GLU A 112 3.99 -6.12 7.72
N LEU A 113 5.19 -5.88 7.18
CA LEU A 113 5.96 -6.82 6.38
C LEU A 113 7.32 -6.97 7.03
N PHE A 114 7.65 -8.19 7.45
CA PHE A 114 8.94 -8.56 8.00
C PHE A 114 9.69 -9.44 7.01
N ILE A 115 10.92 -9.06 6.70
CA ILE A 115 11.81 -9.80 5.82
C ILE A 115 13.09 -10.14 6.60
N PRO A 116 13.34 -11.44 6.85
CA PRO A 116 14.57 -11.89 7.48
C PRO A 116 15.82 -11.56 6.65
N ALA A 117 16.97 -11.59 7.33
CA ALA A 117 18.27 -11.52 6.69
C ALA A 117 18.42 -12.65 5.66
N ARG A 118 19.08 -12.31 4.54
CA ARG A 118 19.44 -13.23 3.45
C ARG A 118 18.27 -13.89 2.72
N THR A 119 17.03 -13.44 2.91
CA THR A 119 15.86 -13.96 2.17
C THR A 119 15.99 -13.77 0.66
N PHE A 120 16.48 -12.61 0.20
CA PHE A 120 16.61 -12.32 -1.22
C PHE A 120 18.07 -12.36 -1.73
N PRO A 121 18.28 -12.73 -3.00
CA PRO A 121 19.49 -12.40 -3.74
C PRO A 121 19.79 -10.88 -3.74
N TYR A 122 21.00 -10.52 -4.14
CA TYR A 122 21.34 -9.12 -4.40
C TYR A 122 20.50 -8.60 -5.58
N GLY A 123 19.91 -7.41 -5.43
CA GLY A 123 19.09 -6.80 -6.47
C GLY A 123 18.28 -5.61 -5.99
N LEU A 124 17.46 -5.09 -6.91
CA LEU A 124 16.45 -4.08 -6.65
C LEU A 124 15.07 -4.75 -6.56
N TYR A 125 14.31 -4.45 -5.52
CA TYR A 125 13.00 -5.03 -5.28
C TYR A 125 11.95 -3.94 -5.02
N GLU A 126 10.75 -4.13 -5.55
CA GLU A 126 9.59 -3.34 -5.19
C GLU A 126 8.72 -4.14 -4.20
N LEU A 127 8.46 -3.54 -3.04
CA LEU A 127 7.51 -4.03 -2.07
C LEU A 127 6.25 -3.19 -2.18
N LYS A 128 5.15 -3.83 -2.53
CA LYS A 128 3.87 -3.16 -2.75
C LYS A 128 2.83 -3.66 -1.77
N LEU A 129 2.22 -2.74 -1.03
CA LEU A 129 1.04 -3.02 -0.22
C LEU A 129 -0.22 -2.65 -1.00
N THR A 130 -1.09 -3.63 -1.20
CA THR A 130 -2.45 -3.42 -1.71
C THR A 130 -3.44 -3.51 -0.57
N VAL A 131 -4.24 -2.46 -0.38
CA VAL A 131 -5.40 -2.48 0.52
C VAL A 131 -6.66 -2.52 -0.32
N THR A 132 -7.51 -3.51 -0.05
CA THR A 132 -8.80 -3.68 -0.69
C THR A 132 -9.90 -3.45 0.33
N MET A 133 -10.80 -2.53 0.04
CA MET A 133 -12.02 -2.29 0.84
C MET A 133 -13.23 -2.83 0.09
N ASN A 134 -13.94 -3.75 0.75
CA ASN A 134 -15.16 -4.38 0.25
C ASN A 134 -16.32 -4.05 1.20
N ALA A 135 -17.53 -4.01 0.66
CA ALA A 135 -18.74 -3.97 1.47
C ALA A 135 -18.75 -5.19 2.40
N SER A 136 -19.17 -5.02 3.66
CA SER A 136 -19.38 -6.18 4.53
C SER A 136 -20.46 -7.08 3.93
N PRO A 137 -20.30 -8.41 3.93
CA PRO A 137 -21.43 -9.29 3.67
C PRO A 137 -22.52 -8.99 4.71
N ASN A 138 -23.77 -8.86 4.23
CA ASN A 138 -24.96 -8.75 5.07
C ASN A 138 -25.21 -10.04 5.87
#